data_AF-A0A2D6RGN5-F1
#
_entry.id   AF-A0A2D6RGN5-F1
#
_cell.length_a   1.000
_cell.length_b   1.000
_cell.length_c   1.000
_cell.angle_alpha   90.00
_cell.angle_beta   90.00
_cell.angle_gamma   90.00
#
_symmetry.space_group_name_H-M   'P 1'
#
loop_
_entity.id
_entity.type
_entity.pdbx_description
1 polymer ?
#
loop_
_entity_poly.entity_id
_entity_poly.type
_entity_poly.pdbx_seq_one_letter_code
_entity_poly.pdbx_strand_id
1 'polypeptide(L)'
;MGYLMDKRPVEQIDIKEDDALLEIHLADIRKILGITQNQMAEALGVTQPTIAGMEKLGQDIKLSTLKKYTEAVDCKINFDVELPNGEHYVFTI
;
A
#
# COMPACT_ATOMS: atom_id res chain seq x y z
N MET A 1 -50.41 14.75 -9.45
CA MET A 1 -49.64 13.90 -8.53
C MET A 1 -48.16 14.18 -8.73
N GLY A 2 -47.62 15.18 -8.02
CA GLY A 2 -46.21 15.55 -8.10
C GLY A 2 -45.38 14.65 -7.19
N TYR A 3 -44.36 13.98 -7.75
CA TYR A 3 -43.39 13.24 -6.96
C TYR A 3 -42.49 14.24 -6.22
N LEU A 4 -42.61 14.28 -4.89
CA LEU A 4 -41.64 14.92 -4.01
C LEU A 4 -40.37 14.07 -4.03
N MET A 5 -39.30 14.59 -4.64
CA MET A 5 -37.95 14.09 -4.44
C MET A 5 -37.55 14.39 -3.00
N ASP A 6 -37.54 13.35 -2.15
CA ASP A 6 -36.94 13.38 -0.82
C ASP A 6 -35.42 13.59 -0.97
N LYS A 7 -34.99 14.85 -0.92
CA LYS A 7 -33.57 15.21 -0.92
C LYS A 7 -33.03 15.02 0.48
N ARG A 8 -32.68 13.78 0.83
CA ARG A 8 -31.85 13.53 2.02
C ARG A 8 -30.56 14.35 1.89
N PRO A 9 -30.20 15.20 2.86
CA PRO A 9 -28.96 15.96 2.81
C PRO A 9 -27.79 14.98 2.85
N VAL A 10 -26.93 15.03 1.83
CA VAL A 10 -25.60 14.41 1.93
C VAL A 10 -24.82 15.22 2.95
N GLU A 11 -24.61 14.67 4.15
CA GLU A 11 -23.68 15.26 5.11
C GLU A 11 -22.32 15.40 4.42
N GLN A 12 -21.85 16.64 4.30
CA GLN A 12 -20.48 16.89 3.91
C GLN A 12 -19.58 16.38 5.03
N ILE A 13 -18.92 15.25 4.78
CA ILE A 13 -17.87 14.76 5.64
C ILE A 13 -16.68 15.70 5.42
N ASP A 14 -16.39 16.53 6.41
CA ASP A 14 -15.17 17.33 6.47
C ASP A 14 -14.01 16.36 6.70
N ILE A 15 -13.42 15.87 5.60
CA ILE A 15 -12.24 15.03 5.65
C ILE A 15 -11.10 15.95 6.03
N LYS A 16 -10.66 15.92 7.29
CA LYS A 16 -9.38 16.52 7.66
C LYS A 16 -8.30 15.82 6.84
N GLU A 17 -7.63 16.57 5.98
CA GLU A 17 -6.41 16.14 5.31
C GLU A 17 -5.30 16.00 6.36
N ASP A 18 -5.37 14.94 7.18
CA ASP A 18 -4.16 14.39 7.74
C ASP A 18 -3.46 13.72 6.57
N ASP A 19 -2.31 14.25 6.16
CA ASP A 19 -1.40 13.61 5.20
C ASP A 19 -0.93 12.28 5.80
N ALA A 20 -1.80 11.26 5.77
CA ALA A 20 -1.54 9.93 6.24
C ALA A 20 -0.60 9.26 5.24
N LEU A 21 0.68 9.62 5.31
CA LEU A 21 1.73 8.97 4.54
C LEU A 21 1.91 7.56 5.10
N LEU A 22 1.75 6.58 4.22
CA LEU A 22 2.09 5.20 4.52
C LEU A 22 3.61 5.11 4.71
N GLU A 23 4.10 5.03 5.95
CA GLU A 23 5.51 4.80 6.24
C GLU A 23 5.89 3.33 6.01
N ILE A 24 5.90 2.90 4.74
CA ILE A 24 6.37 1.58 4.35
C ILE A 24 7.79 1.66 3.83
N HIS A 25 8.70 0.96 4.49
CA HIS A 25 10.09 0.81 4.05
C HIS A 25 10.28 -0.55 3.37
N LEU A 26 10.54 -0.56 2.06
CA LEU A 26 10.78 -1.81 1.30
C LEU A 26 11.92 -2.66 1.90
N ALA A 27 12.91 -2.01 2.50
CA ALA A 27 14.01 -2.69 3.16
C ALA A 27 13.54 -3.60 4.30
N ASP A 28 12.41 -3.29 4.95
CA ASP A 28 11.94 -4.06 6.10
C ASP A 28 11.34 -5.39 5.66
N ILE A 29 10.62 -5.45 4.54
CA ILE A 29 10.16 -6.71 3.94
C ILE A 29 11.37 -7.62 3.69
N ARG A 30 12.41 -7.08 3.06
CA ARG A 30 13.64 -7.82 2.75
C ARG A 30 14.35 -8.32 4.01
N LYS A 31 14.46 -7.47 5.04
CA LYS A 31 15.08 -7.82 6.32
C LYS A 31 14.31 -8.89 7.07
N ILE A 32 12.97 -8.83 7.08
CA ILE A 32 12.10 -9.85 7.69
C ILE A 32 12.35 -11.22 7.05
N LEU A 33 12.52 -11.25 5.72
CA LEU A 33 12.85 -12.47 4.98
C LEU A 33 14.32 -12.91 5.14
N GLY A 34 15.17 -12.10 5.78
CA GLY A 34 16.58 -12.43 6.01
C GLY A 34 17.47 -12.41 4.76
N ILE A 35 17.05 -11.74 3.69
CA ILE A 35 17.79 -11.71 2.41
C ILE A 35 18.52 -10.37 2.18
N THR A 36 19.55 -10.40 1.35
CA THR A 36 20.38 -9.24 0.99
C THR A 36 19.80 -8.46 -0.18
N GLN A 37 20.26 -7.21 -0.38
CA GLN A 37 19.85 -6.42 -1.55
C GLN A 37 20.25 -7.09 -2.88
N ASN A 38 21.36 -7.84 -2.91
CA ASN A 38 21.77 -8.61 -4.09
C ASN A 38 20.77 -9.73 -4.42
N GLN A 39 20.32 -10.47 -3.41
CA GLN A 39 19.33 -11.54 -3.59
C GLN A 39 17.97 -10.97 -4.03
N MET A 40 17.56 -9.83 -3.47
CA MET A 40 16.36 -9.12 -3.94
C MET A 40 16.51 -8.63 -5.38
N ALA A 41 17.70 -8.13 -5.76
CA ALA A 41 17.97 -7.69 -7.11
C ALA A 41 17.89 -8.84 -8.12
N GLU A 42 18.44 -10.01 -7.76
CA GLU A 42 18.34 -11.24 -8.53
C GLU A 42 16.88 -11.67 -8.71
N ALA A 43 16.10 -11.66 -7.63
CA ALA A 43 14.67 -12.00 -7.66
C ALA A 43 13.85 -11.05 -8.56
N LEU A 44 14.19 -9.76 -8.57
CA LEU A 44 13.54 -8.74 -9.40
C LEU A 44 14.12 -8.64 -10.83
N GLY A 45 15.21 -9.35 -11.14
CA GLY A 45 15.90 -9.24 -12.43
C GLY A 45 16.50 -7.86 -12.70
N VAL A 46 16.94 -7.16 -11.65
CA VAL A 46 17.54 -5.81 -11.72
C VAL A 46 18.91 -5.78 -11.06
N THR A 47 19.56 -4.61 -11.04
CA THR A 47 20.86 -4.43 -10.37
C THR A 47 20.69 -4.09 -8.89
N GLN A 48 21.67 -4.43 -8.05
CA GLN A 48 21.63 -4.04 -6.64
C GLN A 48 21.55 -2.52 -6.41
N PRO A 49 22.23 -1.66 -7.19
CA PRO A 49 22.04 -0.21 -7.09
C PRO A 49 20.59 0.23 -7.36
N THR A 50 19.87 -0.47 -8.24
CA THR A 50 18.43 -0.25 -8.46
C THR A 50 17.64 -0.52 -7.17
N ILE A 51 17.90 -1.64 -6.49
CA ILE A 51 17.25 -1.97 -5.21
C ILE A 51 17.60 -0.95 -4.13
N ALA A 52 18.86 -0.57 -3.99
CA ALA A 52 19.28 0.45 -3.03
C ALA A 52 18.58 1.80 -3.29
N GLY A 53 18.41 2.19 -4.56
CA GLY A 53 17.64 3.38 -4.95
C GLY A 53 16.16 3.26 -4.59
N MET A 54 15.55 2.10 -4.84
CA MET A 54 14.15 1.82 -4.46
C MET A 54 13.94 1.87 -2.95
N GLU A 55 14.82 1.24 -2.16
CA GLU A 55 14.74 1.24 -0.69
C GLU A 55 14.99 2.63 -0.09
N LYS A 56 15.73 3.51 -0.78
CA LYS A 56 15.98 4.89 -0.34
C LYS A 56 14.79 5.83 -0.56
N LEU A 57 13.91 5.53 -1.51
CA LEU A 57 12.77 6.38 -1.85
C LEU A 57 11.80 6.55 -0.67
N GLY A 58 11.83 5.68 0.35
CA GLY A 58 11.23 5.93 1.65
C GLY A 58 9.73 6.24 1.56
N GLN A 59 9.35 7.47 1.87
CA GLN A 59 7.98 7.95 1.80
C GLN A 59 7.50 8.02 0.34
N ASP A 60 6.20 7.78 0.11
CA ASP A 60 5.56 7.95 -1.21
C ASP A 60 5.84 6.83 -2.25
N ILE A 61 6.07 5.61 -1.77
CA ILE A 61 6.21 4.44 -2.63
C ILE A 61 4.86 4.10 -3.28
N LYS A 62 4.84 4.04 -4.62
CA LYS A 62 3.67 3.59 -5.37
C LYS A 62 3.29 2.15 -4.97
N LEU A 63 1.99 1.88 -4.81
CA LEU A 63 1.48 0.52 -4.55
C LEU A 63 1.97 -0.51 -5.59
N SER A 64 2.11 -0.11 -6.85
CA SER A 64 2.65 -0.97 -7.91
C SER A 64 4.13 -1.33 -7.71
N THR A 65 4.89 -0.48 -7.03
CA THR A 65 6.28 -0.76 -6.65
C THR A 65 6.31 -1.74 -5.49
N LEU A 66 5.49 -1.50 -4.46
CA LEU A 66 5.34 -2.40 -3.32
C LEU A 66 4.95 -3.81 -3.78
N LYS A 67 3.93 -3.91 -4.64
CA LYS A 67 3.46 -5.18 -5.22
C LYS A 67 4.57 -5.94 -5.96
N LYS A 68 5.25 -5.29 -6.91
CA LYS A 68 6.36 -5.94 -7.64
C LYS A 68 7.46 -6.42 -6.70
N TYR A 69 7.77 -5.61 -5.69
CA TYR A 69 8.81 -5.91 -4.71
C TYR A 69 8.47 -7.13 -3.85
N THR A 70 7.21 -7.26 -3.41
CA THR A 70 6.75 -8.41 -2.62
C THR A 70 6.57 -9.67 -3.47
N GLU A 71 6.03 -9.55 -4.69
CA GLU A 71 5.81 -10.70 -5.58
C GLU A 71 7.13 -11.38 -5.98
N ALA A 72 8.21 -10.61 -6.15
CA ALA A 72 9.53 -11.16 -6.46
C ALA A 72 10.05 -12.14 -5.39
N VAL A 73 9.53 -12.06 -4.17
CA VAL A 73 9.91 -12.89 -3.03
C VAL A 73 8.73 -13.70 -2.48
N ASP A 74 7.76 -14.00 -3.34
CA ASP A 74 6.56 -14.81 -3.06
C ASP A 74 5.75 -14.30 -1.85
N CYS A 75 5.80 -12.99 -1.60
CA CYS A 75 5.04 -12.32 -0.57
C CYS A 75 3.74 -11.73 -1.15
N LYS A 76 2.69 -11.73 -0.32
CA LYS A 76 1.37 -11.17 -0.65
C LYS A 76 1.10 -9.95 0.20
N ILE A 77 0.40 -8.97 -0.37
CA ILE A 77 -0.04 -7.77 0.34
C ILE A 77 -1.52 -7.91 0.63
N ASN A 78 -1.91 -7.81 1.90
CA ASN A 78 -3.29 -7.69 2.30
C ASN A 78 -3.54 -6.27 2.82
N PHE A 79 -4.55 -5.61 2.27
CA PHE A 79 -5.08 -4.37 2.81
C PHE A 79 -6.30 -4.70 3.64
N ASP A 80 -6.36 -4.09 4.82
CA ASP A 80 -7.49 -4.20 5.72
C ASP A 80 -8.09 -2.81 5.90
N VAL A 81 -9.39 -2.71 5.67
CA VAL A 81 -10.17 -1.48 5.83
C VAL A 81 -11.23 -1.73 6.89
N GLU A 82 -11.08 -1.07 8.03
CA GLU A 82 -12.09 -1.03 9.08
C GLU A 82 -13.21 -0.05 8.68
N LEU A 83 -14.44 -0.55 8.63
CA LEU A 83 -15.63 0.21 8.33
C LEU A 83 -16.20 0.85 9.61
N PRO A 84 -17.02 1.92 9.51
CA PRO A 84 -17.59 2.58 10.68
C PRO A 84 -18.46 1.69 11.59
N ASN A 85 -18.94 0.55 11.08
CA ASN A 85 -19.70 -0.45 11.84
C ASN A 85 -18.81 -1.50 12.54
N GLY A 86 -17.48 -1.39 12.43
CA GLY A 86 -16.51 -2.34 12.96
C GLY A 86 -16.29 -3.59 12.09
N GLU A 87 -16.91 -3.67 10.91
CA GLU A 87 -16.60 -4.74 9.96
C GLU A 87 -15.31 -4.44 9.21
N HIS A 88 -14.59 -5.50 8.85
CA HIS A 88 -13.33 -5.40 8.11
C HIS A 88 -13.52 -5.87 6.67
N TYR A 89 -13.07 -5.06 5.71
CA TYR A 89 -12.96 -5.44 4.31
C TYR A 89 -11.50 -5.67 3.93
N VAL A 90 -11.10 -6.95 3.87
CA VAL A 90 -9.75 -7.36 3.49
C VAL A 90 -9.68 -7.69 2.01
N PHE A 91 -8.68 -7.16 1.32
CA PHE A 91 -8.40 -7.51 -0.07
C PHE A 91 -6.90 -7.68 -0.31
N THR A 92 -6.57 -8.60 -1.22
CA THR A 92 -5.20 -8.94 -1.60
C THR A 92 -4.91 -8.40 -2.99
N ILE A 93 -3.71 -7.85 -3.20
CA ILE A 93 -3.23 -7.45 -4.53
C ILE A 93 -2.03 -8.26 -4.98
#